data_AF-A0A2P8HWI8-F1
#
_entry.id   AF-A0A2P8HWI8-F1
#
_cell.length_a   1.000
_cell.length_b   1.000
_cell.length_c   1.000
_cell.angle_alpha   90.00
_cell.angle_beta   90.00
_cell.angle_gamma   90.00
#
_symmetry.space_group_name_H-M   'P 1'
#
loop_
_entity.id
_entity.type
_entity.pdbx_description
1 polymer ?
#
loop_
_entity_poly.entity_id
_entity_poly.type
_entity_poly.pdbx_seq_one_letter_code
_entity_poly.pdbx_strand_id
1 'polypeptide(L)'
;MPSFGSVSLAEDTGLGFLGAWALQAFIFAAVIVITLVYQKKKRPPEVTAIPTESGIRRLFRGSWPLWIAALLLALLNAVTLMVRGEPWGITSAFALWGTKVIEFFGVDAASWGFWADNQEPLQQSVFLDSTSVMNFGIITGAFIASAAGGLFALKKVPMKTAAASLIGGLMMGYGARLAFGCNIGAYFGGIASFSIHGWLWAVMALAGSFLALWLRPKFGLSVPNKKDKTIS
;
A
#
# COMPACT_ATOMS: atom_id res chain seq x y z
N MET A 1 -2.06 13.89 19.70
CA MET A 1 -0.71 13.27 19.85
C MET A 1 0.31 14.29 19.39
N PRO A 2 1.48 14.45 20.04
CA PRO A 2 2.42 15.51 19.68
C PRO A 2 2.94 15.23 18.26
N SER A 3 2.50 16.04 17.30
CA SER A 3 3.08 16.04 15.96
C SER A 3 4.43 16.72 16.07
N PHE A 4 5.50 15.93 16.14
CA PHE A 4 6.79 16.45 15.74
C PHE A 4 6.59 16.96 14.31
N GLY A 5 6.67 18.29 14.15
CA GLY A 5 6.50 18.94 12.85
C GLY A 5 7.34 18.23 11.81
N SER A 6 6.85 18.18 10.57
CA SER A 6 7.59 17.62 9.45
C SER A 6 8.88 18.41 9.29
N VAL A 7 9.97 17.97 9.93
CA VAL A 7 11.32 18.46 9.67
C VAL A 7 11.62 18.05 8.24
N SER A 8 11.37 18.99 7.33
CA SER A 8 11.59 18.86 5.91
C SER A 8 13.02 19.30 5.65
N LEU A 9 13.85 18.37 5.18
CA LEU A 9 15.25 18.65 4.83
C LEU A 9 15.36 19.78 3.78
N ALA A 10 14.29 20.05 3.03
CA ALA A 10 14.25 21.11 2.02
C ALA A 10 14.20 22.54 2.59
N GLU A 11 13.57 22.76 3.75
CA GLU A 11 13.41 24.10 4.35
C GLU A 11 14.40 24.35 5.49
N ASP A 12 14.74 23.34 6.30
CA ASP A 12 15.47 23.55 7.56
C ASP A 12 17.01 23.38 7.47
N THR A 13 17.55 22.79 6.39
CA THR A 13 19.01 22.52 6.29
C THR A 13 19.78 23.41 5.32
N GLY A 14 19.17 24.47 4.77
CA GLY A 14 19.91 25.47 3.95
C GLY A 14 20.52 24.94 2.64
N LEU A 15 20.24 23.69 2.26
CA LEU A 15 20.73 23.02 1.05
C LEU A 15 19.95 23.42 -0.23
N GLY A 16 18.83 24.14 -0.06
CA GLY A 16 17.92 24.50 -1.15
C GLY A 16 17.26 23.28 -1.82
N PHE A 17 16.30 23.55 -2.71
CA PHE A 17 15.56 22.53 -3.44
C PHE A 17 16.48 21.60 -4.27
N LEU A 18 17.56 22.15 -4.82
CA LEU A 18 18.54 21.40 -5.62
C LEU A 18 19.43 20.47 -4.76
N GLY A 19 19.83 20.90 -3.55
CA GLY A 19 20.61 20.05 -2.65
C GLY A 19 19.79 18.89 -2.09
N ALA A 20 18.52 19.13 -1.76
CA ALA A 20 17.58 18.08 -1.35
C ALA A 20 17.35 17.07 -2.50
N TRP A 21 17.21 17.55 -3.74
CA TRP A 21 17.07 16.69 -4.91
C TRP A 21 18.33 15.85 -5.19
N ALA A 22 19.52 16.46 -5.10
CA ALA A 22 20.79 15.75 -5.31
C ALA A 22 21.04 14.68 -4.24
N LEU A 23 20.76 14.99 -2.97
CA LEU A 23 20.85 14.02 -1.87
C LEU A 23 19.86 12.86 -2.08
N GLN A 24 18.63 13.16 -2.50
CA GLN A 24 17.62 12.15 -2.80
C GLN A 24 18.05 11.27 -3.98
N ALA A 25 18.57 11.85 -5.05
CA ALA A 25 19.10 11.12 -6.19
C ALA A 25 20.28 10.22 -5.78
N PHE A 26 21.16 10.71 -4.89
CA PHE A 26 22.25 9.92 -4.32
C PHE A 26 21.75 8.76 -3.47
N ILE A 27 20.75 8.97 -2.61
CA ILE A 27 20.17 7.89 -1.79
C ILE A 27 19.51 6.85 -2.69
N PHE A 28 18.72 7.25 -3.70
CA PHE A 28 18.13 6.30 -4.64
C PHE A 28 19.19 5.54 -5.42
N ALA A 29 20.24 6.23 -5.90
CA ALA A 29 21.37 5.58 -6.56
C ALA A 29 22.06 4.58 -5.62
N ALA A 30 22.28 4.94 -4.35
CA ALA A 30 22.85 4.04 -3.35
C ALA A 30 21.96 2.83 -3.09
N VAL A 31 20.65 3.00 -2.92
CA VAL A 31 19.70 1.88 -2.75
C VAL A 31 19.71 0.99 -3.99
N ILE A 32 19.72 1.55 -5.21
CA ILE A 32 19.80 0.79 -6.45
C ILE A 32 21.10 0.02 -6.51
N VAL A 33 22.25 0.66 -6.26
CA VAL A 33 23.57 0.02 -6.30
C VAL A 33 23.66 -1.10 -5.26
N ILE A 34 23.28 -0.84 -4.01
CA ILE A 34 23.25 -1.85 -2.94
C ILE A 34 22.34 -3.01 -3.34
N THR A 35 21.16 -2.71 -3.88
CA THR A 35 20.22 -3.72 -4.35
C THR A 35 20.82 -4.55 -5.48
N LEU A 36 21.43 -3.92 -6.49
CA LEU A 36 22.05 -4.61 -7.63
C LEU A 36 23.26 -5.45 -7.22
N VAL A 37 24.10 -4.95 -6.31
CA VAL A 37 25.24 -5.69 -5.73
C VAL A 37 24.74 -6.89 -4.94
N TYR A 38 23.70 -6.70 -4.13
CA TYR A 38 23.09 -7.78 -3.36
C TYR A 38 22.39 -8.81 -4.25
N GLN A 39 21.71 -8.37 -5.32
CA GLN A 39 21.12 -9.25 -6.33
C GLN A 39 22.19 -10.07 -7.04
N LYS A 40 23.29 -9.45 -7.49
CA LYS A 40 24.43 -10.16 -8.09
C LYS A 40 25.03 -11.19 -7.13
N LYS A 41 25.14 -10.86 -5.83
CA LYS A 41 25.74 -11.74 -4.83
C LYS A 41 24.82 -12.87 -4.38
N LYS A 42 23.50 -12.65 -4.32
CA LYS A 42 22.54 -13.65 -3.81
C LYS A 42 21.76 -14.40 -4.88
N ARG A 43 21.83 -14.02 -6.18
CA ARG A 43 21.09 -14.63 -7.30
C ARG A 43 19.62 -14.88 -6.90
N PRO A 44 18.79 -13.83 -6.81
CA PRO A 44 17.37 -14.01 -6.52
C PRO A 44 16.75 -14.95 -7.56
N PRO A 45 15.74 -15.77 -7.17
CA PRO A 45 15.00 -16.58 -8.12
C PRO A 45 14.48 -15.67 -9.25
N GLU A 46 14.61 -16.13 -10.51
CA GLU A 46 14.06 -15.40 -11.64
C GLU A 46 12.58 -15.17 -11.38
N VAL A 47 12.16 -13.90 -11.43
CA VAL A 47 10.74 -13.57 -11.39
C VAL A 47 10.17 -14.15 -12.66
N THR A 48 9.41 -15.24 -12.55
CA THR A 48 8.75 -15.90 -13.67
C THR A 48 8.19 -14.85 -14.62
N ALA A 49 8.63 -14.85 -15.87
CA ALA A 49 8.02 -14.04 -16.90
C ALA A 49 6.53 -14.40 -16.91
N ILE A 50 5.69 -13.44 -16.53
CA ILE A 50 4.26 -13.66 -16.41
C ILE A 50 3.77 -14.05 -17.82
N PRO A 51 3.05 -15.16 -17.98
CA PRO A 51 2.60 -15.64 -19.29
C PRO A 51 1.87 -14.50 -20.00
N THR A 52 2.48 -14.00 -21.06
CA THR A 52 1.99 -12.85 -21.80
C THR A 52 1.27 -13.38 -23.03
N GLU A 53 -0.05 -13.34 -22.99
CA GLU A 53 -0.89 -13.55 -24.18
C GLU A 53 -0.52 -12.53 -25.27
N SER A 54 -0.62 -12.92 -26.54
CA SER A 54 -0.33 -12.05 -27.70
C SER A 54 -1.60 -11.45 -28.31
N GLY A 55 -1.49 -10.29 -28.97
CA GLY A 55 -2.60 -9.60 -29.64
C GLY A 55 -3.51 -8.77 -28.71
N ILE A 56 -4.75 -8.49 -29.14
CA ILE A 56 -5.75 -7.68 -28.39
C ILE A 56 -6.11 -8.33 -27.05
N ARG A 57 -5.98 -9.66 -26.95
CA ARG A 57 -6.16 -10.42 -25.71
C ARG A 57 -5.11 -10.05 -24.65
N ARG A 58 -3.94 -9.52 -25.04
CA ARG A 58 -2.93 -8.99 -24.10
C ARG A 58 -3.44 -7.79 -23.31
N LEU A 59 -4.32 -6.97 -23.89
CA LEU A 59 -4.87 -5.81 -23.20
C LEU A 59 -5.73 -6.24 -22.00
N PHE A 60 -6.47 -7.35 -22.14
CA PHE A 60 -7.40 -7.85 -21.14
C PHE A 60 -6.86 -9.00 -20.26
N ARG A 61 -5.93 -9.81 -20.77
CA ARG A 61 -5.39 -11.02 -20.10
C ARG A 61 -3.87 -11.05 -19.99
N GLY A 62 -3.18 -10.12 -20.63
CA GLY A 62 -1.73 -10.06 -20.61
C GLY A 62 -1.21 -9.37 -19.36
N SER A 63 0.01 -9.73 -18.96
CA SER A 63 0.78 -8.97 -17.98
C SER A 63 1.20 -7.62 -18.52
N TRP A 64 0.71 -6.55 -17.89
CA TRP A 64 1.13 -5.18 -18.18
C TRP A 64 2.53 -4.94 -17.59
N PRO A 65 3.42 -4.25 -18.31
CA PRO A 65 4.70 -3.83 -17.77
C PRO A 65 4.53 -3.00 -16.49
N LEU A 66 5.40 -3.23 -15.49
CA LEU A 66 5.35 -2.54 -14.20
C LEU A 66 5.40 -1.01 -14.32
N TRP A 67 6.13 -0.49 -15.32
CA TRP A 67 6.21 0.95 -15.56
C TRP A 67 4.88 1.55 -16.00
N ILE A 68 4.03 0.81 -16.74
CA ILE A 68 2.70 1.29 -17.13
C ILE A 68 1.80 1.35 -15.91
N ALA A 69 1.83 0.32 -15.05
CA ALA A 69 1.09 0.33 -13.80
C ALA A 69 1.51 1.50 -12.89
N ALA A 70 2.82 1.77 -12.79
CA ALA A 70 3.35 2.90 -12.03
C ALA A 70 2.89 4.25 -12.61
N LEU A 71 2.95 4.42 -13.93
CA LEU A 71 2.51 5.65 -14.61
C LEU A 71 1.01 5.89 -14.44
N LEU A 72 0.18 4.86 -14.63
CA LEU A 72 -1.26 4.96 -14.43
C LEU A 72 -1.62 5.27 -12.98
N LEU A 73 -0.95 4.62 -12.01
CA LEU A 73 -1.17 4.90 -10.60
C LEU A 73 -0.80 6.34 -10.24
N ALA A 74 0.32 6.85 -10.78
CA ALA A 74 0.74 8.24 -10.57
C ALA A 74 -0.28 9.23 -11.18
N LEU A 75 -0.75 8.96 -12.39
CA LEU A 75 -1.76 9.80 -13.07
C LEU A 75 -3.10 9.77 -12.33
N LEU A 76 -3.57 8.61 -11.89
CA LEU A 76 -4.80 8.49 -11.10
C LEU A 76 -4.67 9.19 -9.74
N ASN A 77 -3.51 9.12 -9.10
CA ASN A 77 -3.25 9.86 -7.86
C ASN A 77 -3.28 11.38 -8.11
N ALA A 78 -2.72 11.86 -9.22
CA ALA A 78 -2.79 13.27 -9.60
C ALA A 78 -4.23 13.73 -9.87
N VAL A 79 -5.02 12.91 -10.58
CA VAL A 79 -6.46 13.17 -10.78
C VAL A 79 -7.22 13.18 -9.45
N THR A 80 -6.92 12.25 -8.56
CA THR A 80 -7.55 12.18 -7.23
C THR A 80 -7.25 13.44 -6.43
N LEU A 81 -6.00 13.89 -6.44
CA LEU A 81 -5.59 15.14 -5.79
C LEU A 81 -6.29 16.35 -6.40
N MET A 82 -6.44 16.40 -7.73
CA MET A 82 -7.11 17.49 -8.43
C MET A 82 -8.62 17.54 -8.15
N VAL A 83 -9.28 16.39 -8.04
CA VAL A 83 -10.73 16.30 -7.83
C VAL A 83 -11.10 16.45 -6.34
N ARG A 84 -10.31 15.88 -5.43
CA ARG A 84 -10.62 15.82 -3.99
C ARG A 84 -9.85 16.84 -3.15
N GLY A 85 -8.76 17.40 -3.65
CA GLY A 85 -7.84 18.22 -2.85
C GLY A 85 -6.99 17.41 -1.85
N GLU A 86 -7.20 16.10 -1.75
CA GLU A 86 -6.50 15.19 -0.84
C GLU A 86 -5.79 14.07 -1.60
N PRO A 87 -4.63 13.59 -1.11
CA PRO A 87 -3.94 12.46 -1.71
C PRO A 87 -4.74 11.16 -1.57
N TRP A 88 -4.42 10.15 -2.40
CA TRP A 88 -5.09 8.85 -2.35
C TRP A 88 -5.01 8.22 -0.96
N GLY A 89 -6.17 8.13 -0.30
CA GLY A 89 -6.38 7.44 0.97
C GLY A 89 -7.29 6.24 0.80
N ILE A 90 -7.07 5.19 1.59
CA ILE A 90 -7.92 3.98 1.64
C ILE A 90 -8.33 3.70 3.10
N THR A 91 -7.51 4.11 4.05
CA THR A 91 -7.58 3.75 5.48
C THR A 91 -8.73 4.40 6.22
N SER A 92 -9.12 5.63 5.87
CA SER A 92 -10.21 6.36 6.54
C SER A 92 -11.58 5.70 6.28
N ALA A 93 -11.82 5.18 5.08
CA ALA A 93 -13.06 4.45 4.78
C ALA A 93 -13.21 3.19 5.64
N PHE A 94 -12.14 2.43 5.87
CA PHE A 94 -12.21 1.26 6.75
C PHE A 94 -12.49 1.64 8.22
N ALA A 95 -11.96 2.77 8.68
CA ALA A 95 -12.29 3.30 10.00
C ALA A 95 -13.79 3.66 10.09
N LEU A 96 -14.33 4.34 9.08
CA LEU A 96 -15.76 4.69 9.00
C LEU A 96 -16.66 3.45 9.01
N TRP A 97 -16.33 2.43 8.21
CA TRP A 97 -17.12 1.19 8.17
C TRP A 97 -17.04 0.45 9.51
N GLY A 98 -15.85 0.38 10.11
CA GLY A 98 -15.64 -0.22 11.42
C GLY A 98 -16.43 0.49 12.52
N THR A 99 -16.40 1.83 12.55
CA THR A 99 -17.16 2.64 13.50
C THR A 99 -18.67 2.39 13.35
N LYS A 100 -19.21 2.40 12.12
CA LYS A 100 -20.63 2.14 11.88
C LYS A 100 -21.07 0.74 12.31
N VAL A 101 -20.23 -0.26 12.10
CA VAL A 101 -20.50 -1.62 12.59
C VAL A 101 -20.56 -1.64 14.13
N ILE A 102 -19.63 -0.95 14.79
CA ILE A 102 -19.57 -0.87 16.25
C ILE A 102 -20.77 -0.08 16.83
N GLU A 103 -21.17 1.02 16.18
CA GLU A 103 -22.37 1.79 16.51
C GLU A 103 -23.65 0.97 16.32
N PHE A 104 -23.71 0.13 15.30
CA PHE A 104 -24.83 -0.81 15.11
C PHE A 104 -24.98 -1.78 16.29
N PHE A 105 -23.89 -2.14 16.97
CA PHE A 105 -23.92 -2.93 18.20
C PHE A 105 -24.15 -2.09 19.47
N GLY A 106 -24.47 -0.79 19.33
CA GLY A 106 -24.86 0.09 20.44
C GLY A 106 -23.69 0.75 21.18
N VAL A 107 -22.48 0.71 20.64
CA VAL A 107 -21.32 1.39 21.22
C VAL A 107 -21.19 2.79 20.61
N ASP A 108 -21.19 3.83 21.45
CA ASP A 108 -20.98 5.22 21.03
C ASP A 108 -19.52 5.47 20.67
N ALA A 109 -19.16 5.09 19.45
CA ALA A 109 -17.84 5.32 18.89
C ALA A 109 -17.70 6.73 18.28
N ALA A 110 -18.78 7.51 18.17
CA ALA A 110 -18.75 8.93 17.79
C ALA A 110 -18.09 9.81 18.86
N SER A 111 -18.17 9.40 20.13
CA SER A 111 -17.48 10.03 21.26
C SER A 111 -15.96 9.83 21.28
N TRP A 112 -15.41 8.95 20.43
CA TRP A 112 -13.99 8.66 20.44
C TRP A 112 -13.18 9.84 19.90
N GLY A 113 -11.99 10.07 20.48
CA GLY A 113 -11.09 11.16 20.06
C GLY A 113 -10.65 11.14 18.59
N PHE A 114 -10.96 10.08 17.84
CA PHE A 114 -10.80 10.04 16.38
C PHE A 114 -11.86 10.88 15.65
N TRP A 115 -13.11 10.84 16.12
CA TRP A 115 -14.26 11.51 15.52
C TRP A 115 -14.61 12.82 16.21
N ALA A 116 -14.01 13.10 17.38
CA ALA A 116 -14.25 14.31 18.17
C ALA A 116 -14.07 15.62 17.37
N ASP A 117 -13.08 15.65 16.45
CA ASP A 117 -12.80 16.85 15.64
C ASP A 117 -13.63 16.91 14.34
N ASN A 118 -14.17 15.79 13.87
CA ASN A 118 -14.90 15.75 12.60
C ASN A 118 -15.91 14.58 12.53
N GLN A 119 -17.16 14.84 12.92
CA GLN A 119 -18.24 13.84 12.91
C GLN A 119 -19.07 13.79 11.62
N GLU A 120 -18.85 14.72 10.67
CA GLU A 120 -19.54 14.76 9.37
C GLU A 120 -19.59 13.39 8.66
N PRO A 121 -18.50 12.61 8.58
CA PRO A 121 -18.52 11.35 7.85
C PRO A 121 -19.36 10.25 8.52
N LEU A 122 -19.62 10.35 9.83
CA LEU A 122 -20.47 9.40 10.55
C LEU A 122 -21.96 9.62 10.22
N GLN A 123 -22.36 10.88 10.07
CA GLN A 123 -23.75 11.26 9.79
C GLN A 123 -24.16 11.02 8.33
N GLN A 124 -23.20 10.94 7.42
CA GLN A 124 -23.45 10.70 6.00
C GLN A 124 -23.43 9.21 5.64
N SER A 125 -24.11 8.83 4.55
CA SER A 125 -24.04 7.46 4.04
C SER A 125 -22.61 7.11 3.60
N VAL A 126 -22.24 5.84 3.71
CA VAL A 126 -20.93 5.32 3.26
C VAL A 126 -20.70 5.60 1.76
N PHE A 127 -21.78 5.74 0.98
CA PHE A 127 -21.71 6.06 -0.44
C PHE A 127 -21.47 7.54 -0.76
N LEU A 128 -21.56 8.42 0.24
CA LEU A 128 -21.26 9.85 0.09
C LEU A 128 -19.81 10.17 0.50
N ASP A 129 -19.19 9.29 1.29
CA ASP A 129 -17.77 9.40 1.59
C ASP A 129 -16.92 9.07 0.35
N SER A 130 -16.18 10.06 -0.12
CA SER A 130 -15.34 9.96 -1.32
C SER A 130 -14.30 8.84 -1.21
N THR A 131 -13.80 8.56 -0.01
CA THR A 131 -12.83 7.48 0.21
C THR A 131 -13.48 6.11 0.10
N SER A 132 -14.69 5.96 0.63
CA SER A 132 -15.47 4.73 0.56
C SER A 132 -15.88 4.40 -0.88
N VAL A 133 -16.33 5.39 -1.65
CA VAL A 133 -16.63 5.22 -3.10
C VAL A 133 -15.40 4.76 -3.88
N MET A 134 -14.24 5.36 -3.58
CA MET A 134 -12.97 4.95 -4.19
C MET A 134 -12.64 3.48 -3.86
N ASN A 135 -12.81 3.07 -2.61
CA ASN A 135 -12.60 1.67 -2.20
C ASN A 135 -13.53 0.71 -2.93
N PHE A 136 -14.82 1.04 -3.09
CA PHE A 136 -15.74 0.25 -3.90
C PHE A 136 -15.31 0.17 -5.37
N GLY A 137 -14.80 1.27 -5.93
CA GLY A 137 -14.23 1.31 -7.28
C GLY A 137 -13.03 0.39 -7.42
N ILE A 138 -12.11 0.38 -6.45
CA ILE A 138 -10.94 -0.51 -6.44
C ILE A 138 -11.38 -1.98 -6.34
N ILE A 139 -12.29 -2.32 -5.43
CA ILE A 139 -12.77 -3.69 -5.23
C ILE A 139 -13.46 -4.20 -6.50
N THR A 140 -14.37 -3.41 -7.05
CA THR A 140 -15.15 -3.76 -8.25
C THR A 140 -14.24 -3.83 -9.48
N GLY A 141 -13.32 -2.88 -9.64
CA GLY A 141 -12.35 -2.86 -10.73
C GLY A 141 -11.39 -4.05 -10.67
N ALA A 142 -10.88 -4.39 -9.50
CA ALA A 142 -10.03 -5.56 -9.30
C ALA A 142 -10.79 -6.87 -9.58
N PHE A 143 -12.07 -6.94 -9.20
CA PHE A 143 -12.92 -8.08 -9.50
C PHE A 143 -13.14 -8.24 -11.02
N ILE A 144 -13.52 -7.17 -11.72
CA ILE A 144 -13.71 -7.17 -13.18
C ILE A 144 -12.41 -7.53 -13.89
N ALA A 145 -11.28 -6.94 -13.47
CA ALA A 145 -9.97 -7.23 -14.05
C ALA A 145 -9.56 -8.70 -13.85
N SER A 146 -9.79 -9.26 -12.65
CA SER A 146 -9.51 -10.68 -12.36
C SER A 146 -10.40 -11.63 -13.17
N ALA A 147 -11.69 -11.29 -13.30
CA ALA A 147 -12.64 -12.06 -14.10
C ALA A 147 -12.31 -12.02 -15.60
N ALA A 148 -12.02 -10.83 -16.15
CA ALA A 148 -11.60 -10.65 -17.55
C ALA A 148 -10.26 -11.34 -17.85
N GLY A 149 -9.33 -11.27 -16.89
CA GLY A 149 -8.03 -11.93 -16.89
C GLY A 149 -8.09 -13.46 -16.81
N GLY A 150 -9.24 -14.06 -16.46
CA GLY A 150 -9.37 -15.49 -16.23
C GLY A 150 -8.63 -16.00 -14.98
N LEU A 151 -8.23 -15.09 -14.08
CA LEU A 151 -7.49 -15.38 -12.85
C LEU A 151 -8.42 -15.63 -11.65
N PHE A 152 -9.73 -15.49 -11.86
CA PHE A 152 -10.73 -15.73 -10.81
C PHE A 152 -10.78 -17.22 -10.45
N ALA A 153 -10.30 -17.56 -9.25
CA ALA A 153 -10.32 -18.91 -8.74
C ALA A 153 -10.91 -18.94 -7.32
N LEU A 154 -12.06 -19.59 -7.17
CA LEU A 154 -12.65 -19.88 -5.86
C LEU A 154 -11.94 -21.10 -5.28
N LYS A 155 -10.93 -20.86 -4.43
CA LYS A 155 -10.21 -21.91 -3.71
C LYS A 155 -10.64 -21.94 -2.25
N LYS A 156 -10.77 -23.14 -1.68
CA LYS A 156 -10.96 -23.30 -0.23
C LYS A 156 -9.74 -22.76 0.49
N VAL A 157 -9.95 -21.79 1.37
CA VAL A 157 -8.89 -21.19 2.17
C VAL A 157 -8.67 -22.05 3.41
N PRO A 158 -7.46 -22.58 3.66
CA PRO A 158 -7.21 -23.35 4.88
C PRO A 158 -7.29 -22.43 6.10
N MET A 159 -7.77 -22.96 7.23
CA MET A 159 -8.02 -22.18 8.45
C MET A 159 -6.78 -21.40 8.93
N LYS A 160 -5.58 -21.96 8.75
CA LYS A 160 -4.31 -21.29 9.09
C LYS A 160 -4.06 -20.05 8.24
N THR A 161 -4.39 -20.08 6.96
CA THR A 161 -4.29 -18.92 6.06
C THR A 161 -5.35 -17.89 6.39
N ALA A 162 -6.59 -18.30 6.70
CA ALA A 162 -7.64 -17.38 7.12
C ALA A 162 -7.24 -16.64 8.42
N ALA A 163 -6.72 -17.36 9.41
CA ALA A 163 -6.21 -16.78 10.65
C ALA A 163 -5.03 -15.82 10.39
N ALA A 164 -4.08 -16.21 9.51
CA ALA A 164 -2.97 -15.34 9.13
C ALA A 164 -3.42 -14.06 8.44
N SER A 165 -4.41 -14.15 7.54
CA SER A 165 -4.99 -12.99 6.85
C SER A 165 -5.73 -12.05 7.82
N LEU A 166 -6.46 -12.60 8.79
CA LEU A 166 -7.16 -11.81 9.80
C LEU A 166 -6.18 -11.07 10.71
N ILE A 167 -5.20 -11.78 11.29
CA ILE A 167 -4.17 -11.19 12.16
C ILE A 167 -3.34 -10.17 11.37
N GLY A 168 -2.94 -10.50 10.15
CA GLY A 168 -2.21 -9.60 9.27
C GLY A 168 -3.00 -8.33 8.93
N GLY A 169 -4.30 -8.45 8.65
CA GLY A 169 -5.19 -7.32 8.40
C GLY A 169 -5.31 -6.39 9.61
N LEU A 170 -5.49 -6.96 10.82
CA LEU A 170 -5.55 -6.18 12.06
C LEU A 170 -4.23 -5.44 12.33
N MET A 171 -3.09 -6.12 12.20
CA MET A 171 -1.77 -5.50 12.36
C MET A 171 -1.52 -4.42 11.30
N MET A 172 -1.93 -4.64 10.05
CA MET A 172 -1.81 -3.65 8.97
C MET A 172 -2.68 -2.42 9.23
N GLY A 173 -3.91 -2.60 9.69
CA GLY A 173 -4.81 -1.49 10.06
C GLY A 173 -4.26 -0.68 11.23
N TYR A 174 -3.79 -1.37 12.29
CA TYR A 174 -3.16 -0.73 13.44
C TYR A 174 -1.91 0.06 13.04
N GLY A 175 -1.02 -0.56 12.25
CA GLY A 175 0.19 0.08 11.75
C GLY A 175 -0.08 1.28 10.85
N ALA A 176 -1.07 1.18 9.95
CA ALA A 176 -1.48 2.28 9.08
C ALA A 176 -2.00 3.49 9.89
N ARG A 177 -2.64 3.25 11.04
CA ARG A 177 -3.08 4.33 11.91
C ARG A 177 -1.92 4.99 12.65
N LEU A 178 -0.97 4.21 13.16
CA LEU A 178 0.25 4.73 13.79
C LEU A 178 1.12 5.52 12.81
N ALA A 179 1.17 5.09 11.54
CA ALA A 179 1.91 5.74 10.47
C ALA A 179 1.14 6.90 9.80
N PHE A 180 -0.07 7.23 10.28
CA PHE A 180 -0.94 8.26 9.73
C PHE A 180 -1.18 8.16 8.21
N GLY A 181 -1.20 6.94 7.65
CA GLY A 181 -1.33 6.79 6.20
C GLY A 181 -1.37 5.35 5.71
N CYS A 182 -1.84 5.18 4.48
CA CYS A 182 -1.65 3.95 3.73
C CYS A 182 -0.26 3.94 3.07
N ASN A 183 0.22 2.79 2.61
CA ASN A 183 1.54 2.68 1.97
C ASN A 183 1.73 3.69 0.82
N ILE A 184 0.68 3.93 0.02
CA ILE A 184 0.70 4.90 -1.08
C ILE A 184 0.88 6.32 -0.53
N GLY A 185 0.08 6.70 0.47
CA GLY A 185 0.16 8.00 1.13
C GLY A 185 1.49 8.22 1.85
N ALA A 186 2.08 7.20 2.47
CA ALA A 186 3.40 7.30 3.10
C ALA A 186 4.53 7.47 2.06
N TYR A 187 4.43 6.80 0.90
CA TYR A 187 5.36 6.99 -0.22
C TYR A 187 5.28 8.41 -0.80
N PHE A 188 4.08 8.88 -1.16
CA PHE A 188 3.92 10.21 -1.75
C PHE A 188 4.05 11.35 -0.72
N GLY A 189 3.47 11.18 0.46
CA GLY A 189 3.42 12.21 1.50
C GLY A 189 4.68 12.29 2.37
N GLY A 190 5.49 11.23 2.44
CA GLY A 190 6.71 11.19 3.27
C GLY A 190 8.00 11.15 2.45
N ILE A 191 8.12 10.21 1.50
CA ILE A 191 9.35 10.06 0.70
C ILE A 191 9.45 11.15 -0.36
N ALA A 192 8.34 11.51 -1.02
CA ALA A 192 8.35 12.56 -2.04
C ALA A 192 8.44 13.99 -1.46
N SER A 193 8.09 14.19 -0.18
CA SER A 193 8.15 15.47 0.52
C SER A 193 9.45 15.72 1.29
N PHE A 194 10.46 14.84 1.15
CA PHE A 194 11.77 14.94 1.83
C PHE A 194 11.71 14.89 3.36
N SER A 195 10.69 14.23 3.93
CA SER A 195 10.57 14.09 5.38
C SER A 195 11.38 12.91 5.92
N ILE A 196 12.12 13.14 7.00
CA ILE A 196 12.80 12.07 7.78
C ILE A 196 11.81 10.98 8.21
N HIS A 197 10.55 11.37 8.48
CA HIS A 197 9.50 10.44 8.88
C HIS A 197 9.20 9.40 7.78
N GLY A 198 9.24 9.79 6.50
CA GLY A 198 9.03 8.88 5.37
C GLY A 198 10.11 7.81 5.24
N TRP A 199 11.37 8.19 5.48
CA TRP A 199 12.49 7.23 5.49
C TRP A 199 12.45 6.28 6.68
N LEU A 200 12.12 6.78 7.87
CA LEU A 200 11.91 5.92 9.05
C LEU A 200 10.78 4.92 8.80
N TRP A 201 9.66 5.39 8.24
CA TRP A 201 8.55 4.53 7.82
C TRP A 201 9.02 3.45 6.83
N ALA A 202 9.81 3.81 5.82
CA ALA A 202 10.29 2.86 4.82
C ALA A 202 11.16 1.75 5.44
N VAL A 203 12.08 2.10 6.34
CA VAL A 203 12.93 1.12 7.04
C VAL A 203 12.08 0.20 7.91
N MET A 204 11.11 0.74 8.66
CA MET A 204 10.21 -0.06 9.49
C MET A 204 9.29 -0.95 8.64
N ALA A 205 8.80 -0.47 7.51
CA ALA A 205 7.99 -1.24 6.57
C ALA A 205 8.78 -2.41 5.96
N LEU A 206 10.05 -2.19 5.61
CA LEU A 206 10.96 -3.24 5.14
C LEU A 206 11.25 -4.28 6.23
N ALA A 207 11.54 -3.84 7.46
CA ALA A 207 11.76 -4.73 8.60
C ALA A 207 10.52 -5.58 8.91
N GLY A 208 9.33 -4.96 8.93
CA GLY A 208 8.06 -5.64 9.11
C GLY A 208 7.77 -6.65 7.99
N SER A 209 8.08 -6.31 6.74
CA SER A 209 7.95 -7.22 5.60
C SER A 209 8.86 -8.44 5.72
N PHE A 210 10.10 -8.24 6.19
CA PHE A 210 11.04 -9.33 6.45
C PHE A 210 10.52 -10.26 7.56
N LEU A 211 10.04 -9.68 8.67
CA LEU A 211 9.45 -10.45 9.76
C LEU A 211 8.20 -11.23 9.31
N ALA A 212 7.35 -10.63 8.48
CA ALA A 212 6.19 -11.29 7.91
C ALA A 212 6.59 -12.48 7.02
N LEU A 213 7.62 -12.34 6.18
CA LEU A 213 8.16 -13.44 5.38
C LEU A 213 8.73 -14.57 6.25
N TRP A 214 9.35 -14.24 7.38
CA TRP A 214 9.85 -15.22 8.34
C TRP A 214 8.71 -15.97 9.08
N LEU A 215 7.58 -15.30 9.33
CA LEU A 215 6.41 -15.90 9.97
C LEU A 215 5.54 -16.72 9.00
N ARG A 216 5.55 -16.44 7.70
CA ARG A 216 4.74 -17.13 6.67
C ARG A 216 4.78 -18.67 6.75
N PRO A 217 5.94 -19.34 6.88
CA PRO A 217 6.01 -20.79 6.96
C PRO A 217 5.23 -21.38 8.16
N LYS A 218 5.17 -20.65 9.28
CA LYS A 218 4.44 -21.10 10.48
C LYS A 218 2.94 -21.20 10.26
N PHE A 219 2.41 -20.42 9.31
CA PHE A 219 1.01 -20.44 8.90
C PHE A 219 0.72 -21.37 7.71
N GLY A 220 1.71 -22.16 7.27
CA GLY A 220 1.57 -23.06 6.13
C GLY A 220 1.50 -22.34 4.78
N LEU A 221 1.96 -21.08 4.72
CA LEU A 221 2.07 -20.31 3.48
C LEU A 221 3.43 -20.60 2.83
N SER A 222 3.43 -20.80 1.51
CA SER A 222 4.67 -20.95 0.75
C SER A 222 5.48 -19.65 0.84
N VAL A 223 6.77 -19.81 1.12
CA VAL A 223 7.76 -18.74 0.95
C VAL A 223 8.52 -19.08 -0.32
N PRO A 224 8.67 -18.12 -1.27
CA PRO A 224 9.42 -18.35 -2.49
C PRO A 224 10.81 -18.89 -2.14
N ASN A 225 11.09 -20.13 -2.52
CA ASN A 225 12.36 -20.78 -2.22
C ASN A 225 13.27 -20.67 -3.46
N LYS A 226 14.58 -20.54 -3.25
CA LYS A 226 15.58 -20.59 -4.33
C LYS A 226 15.53 -21.89 -5.15
N LYS A 227 14.89 -22.93 -4.62
CA LYS A 227 14.73 -24.25 -5.24
C LYS A 227 13.36 -24.48 -5.90
N ASP A 228 12.46 -23.50 -5.90
CA ASP A 228 11.18 -23.61 -6.62
C ASP A 228 11.48 -23.63 -8.13
N LYS A 229 11.70 -24.83 -8.67
CA LYS A 229 11.69 -25.08 -10.11
C LYS A 229 10.26 -24.86 -10.55
N THR A 230 10.08 -23.83 -11.37
CA THR A 230 8.82 -23.50 -12.03
C THR A 230 8.35 -24.71 -12.81
N ILE A 231 7.21 -25.29 -12.43
CA ILE A 231 6.53 -26.30 -13.22
C ILE A 231 6.15 -25.59 -14.54
N SER A 232 6.82 -26.02 -15.61
CA SER A 232 6.56 -25.65 -17.01
C SER A 232 5.18 -26.10 -17.45
#